data_AF-A0A1X2IFA3-F1
#
_entry.id   AF-A0A1X2IFA3-F1
#
_cell.length_a   1.000
_cell.length_b   1.000
_cell.length_c   1.000
_cell.angle_alpha   90.00
_cell.angle_beta   90.00
_cell.angle_gamma   90.00
#
_symmetry.space_group_name_H-M   'P 1'
#
loop_
_entity.id
_entity.type
_entity.pdbx_description
1 polymer ?
#
loop_
_entity_poly.entity_id
_entity_poly.type
_entity_poly.pdbx_seq_one_letter_code
_entity_poly.pdbx_strand_id
1 'polypeptide(L)'
;MISNTTAATGNTTSGPVTIGFSPDETMTPLQQASWIVYLGFFFDLESNAYNVYENNIQQQYTCRKDNVANAGAKTIAITHYDKNEWSLLQNNNSYYSTLISDAGMTAFNGTMSNLHETDYVIDVSPSQTFVYGYSTWLQLVATYDQNTQVFTSKKNVFRIDGLINADGALGKSGHGLNCIYK
;
A
#
# COMPACT_ATOMS: atom_id res chain seq x y z
N MET A 1 -21.80 -9.74 40.01
CA MET A 1 -23.23 -10.13 40.07
C MET A 1 -23.95 -9.52 38.89
N ILE A 2 -24.79 -10.34 38.28
CA ILE A 2 -25.67 -10.19 37.10
C ILE A 2 -26.72 -9.08 37.42
N SER A 3 -27.17 -8.19 36.52
CA SER A 3 -28.25 -8.38 35.52
C SER A 3 -28.60 -7.04 34.83
N ASN A 4 -28.68 -6.98 33.48
CA ASN A 4 -29.86 -7.01 32.58
C ASN A 4 -30.86 -5.84 32.81
N THR A 5 -31.46 -5.15 31.83
CA THR A 5 -31.87 -5.31 30.40
C THR A 5 -32.39 -3.91 29.96
N THR A 6 -32.39 -3.43 28.71
CA THR A 6 -33.25 -3.77 27.56
C THR A 6 -32.78 -3.02 26.30
N ALA A 7 -33.09 -3.57 25.12
CA ALA A 7 -32.82 -2.98 23.81
C ALA A 7 -33.79 -1.84 23.45
N ALA A 8 -33.28 -0.80 22.80
CA ALA A 8 -34.04 0.07 21.90
C ALA A 8 -33.17 0.48 20.71
N THR A 9 -33.75 0.27 19.53
CA THR A 9 -33.33 0.54 18.16
C THR A 9 -32.82 1.95 17.89
N GLY A 10 -31.72 2.04 17.14
CA GLY A 10 -31.21 3.26 16.50
C GLY A 10 -29.83 3.69 17.01
N ASN A 11 -28.76 2.98 16.62
CA ASN A 11 -27.42 3.39 17.03
C ASN A 11 -26.75 4.21 15.92
N THR A 12 -27.08 5.50 15.85
CA THR A 12 -26.11 6.52 15.46
C THR A 12 -25.02 6.51 16.52
N THR A 13 -23.96 5.73 16.32
CA THR A 13 -22.80 5.70 17.21
C THR A 13 -22.07 7.04 17.16
N SER A 14 -22.59 8.03 17.88
CA SER A 14 -21.94 9.31 18.18
C SER A 14 -20.90 9.11 19.30
N GLY A 15 -19.96 8.19 19.07
CA GLY A 15 -18.69 8.20 19.80
C GLY A 15 -17.74 9.22 19.16
N PRO A 16 -16.72 9.71 19.89
CA PRO A 16 -15.69 10.52 19.27
C PRO A 16 -15.04 9.73 18.11
N VAL A 17 -15.05 10.31 16.91
CA VAL A 17 -14.35 9.74 15.76
C VAL A 17 -12.86 9.73 16.10
N THR A 18 -12.30 8.53 16.24
CA THR A 18 -10.88 8.35 16.57
C THR A 18 -10.09 8.23 15.28
N ILE A 19 -9.21 9.18 15.02
CA ILE A 19 -8.31 9.17 13.86
C ILE A 19 -6.94 8.67 14.31
N GLY A 20 -6.45 7.61 13.69
CA GLY A 20 -5.07 7.16 13.88
C GLY A 20 -4.13 8.15 13.20
N PHE A 21 -3.13 8.66 13.91
CA PHE A 21 -2.08 9.51 13.35
C PHE A 21 -0.74 9.02 13.86
N SER A 22 0.19 8.73 12.96
CA SER A 22 1.56 8.34 13.30
C SER A 22 2.56 8.84 12.25
N PRO A 23 3.58 9.61 12.64
CA PRO A 23 4.56 10.15 11.71
C PRO A 23 5.59 9.11 11.21
N ASP A 24 5.55 7.87 11.69
CA ASP A 24 6.60 6.86 11.54
C ASP A 24 6.33 5.78 10.48
N GLU A 25 5.39 6.01 9.55
CA GLU A 25 5.04 5.08 8.45
C GLU A 25 4.58 3.67 8.89
N THR A 26 4.22 3.51 10.17
CA THR A 26 3.71 2.24 10.73
C THR A 26 2.21 2.05 10.56
N MET A 27 1.56 2.86 9.72
CA MET A 27 0.11 2.86 9.53
C MET A 27 -0.35 2.02 8.35
N THR A 28 -1.48 1.31 8.51
CA THR A 28 -2.11 0.63 7.38
C THR A 28 -2.66 1.63 6.37
N PRO A 29 -2.93 1.23 5.10
CA PRO A 29 -3.39 2.15 4.07
C PRO A 29 -4.64 2.94 4.44
N LEU A 30 -5.64 2.29 5.05
CA LEU A 30 -6.86 2.97 5.50
C LEU A 30 -6.60 3.89 6.70
N GLN A 31 -5.74 3.50 7.64
CA GLN A 31 -5.37 4.38 8.74
C GLN A 31 -4.68 5.64 8.22
N GLN A 32 -3.71 5.51 7.31
CA GLN A 32 -3.04 6.68 6.73
C GLN A 32 -4.01 7.54 5.91
N ALA A 33 -4.93 6.93 5.16
CA ALA A 33 -5.96 7.66 4.43
C ALA A 33 -6.91 8.46 5.34
N SER A 34 -7.11 8.02 6.59
CA SER A 34 -7.95 8.72 7.57
C SER A 34 -7.40 10.11 7.95
N TRP A 35 -6.15 10.42 7.62
CA TRP A 35 -5.57 11.75 7.80
C TRP A 35 -6.32 12.85 7.06
N ILE A 36 -7.06 12.52 5.99
CA ILE A 36 -7.92 13.51 5.32
C ILE A 36 -8.95 14.10 6.29
N VAL A 37 -9.46 13.30 7.24
CA VAL A 37 -10.40 13.75 8.27
C VAL A 37 -9.69 14.66 9.27
N TYR A 38 -8.47 14.31 9.68
CA TYR A 38 -7.63 15.15 10.54
C TYR A 38 -7.31 16.50 9.88
N LEU A 39 -6.97 16.51 8.59
CA LEU A 39 -6.73 17.72 7.83
C LEU A 39 -8.00 18.57 7.67
N GLY A 40 -9.15 17.93 7.40
CA GLY A 40 -10.43 18.61 7.25
C GLY A 40 -10.84 19.43 8.47
N PHE A 41 -10.44 19.01 9.67
CA PHE A 41 -10.68 19.75 10.91
C PHE A 41 -10.04 21.15 10.92
N PHE A 42 -8.86 21.33 10.33
CA PHE A 42 -8.19 22.64 10.32
C PHE A 42 -8.83 23.66 9.38
N PHE A 43 -9.74 23.20 8.51
CA PHE A 43 -10.37 24.02 7.48
C PHE A 43 -11.90 24.10 7.65
N ASP A 44 -12.46 23.64 8.77
CA ASP A 44 -13.91 23.54 9.01
C ASP A 44 -14.63 22.72 7.90
N LEU A 45 -13.98 21.66 7.40
CA LEU A 45 -14.46 20.78 6.33
C LEU A 45 -14.65 19.34 6.80
N GLU A 46 -14.88 19.09 8.09
CA GLU A 46 -14.94 17.75 8.69
C GLU A 46 -16.01 16.88 8.04
N SER A 47 -17.20 17.44 7.80
CA SER A 47 -18.30 16.70 7.15
C SER A 47 -17.92 16.25 5.74
N ASN A 48 -17.27 17.13 4.98
CA ASN A 48 -16.81 16.81 3.63
C ASN A 48 -15.65 15.78 3.67
N ALA A 49 -14.66 16.00 4.52
CA ALA A 49 -13.52 15.11 4.67
C ALA A 49 -13.92 13.70 5.14
N TYR A 50 -14.88 13.61 6.07
CA TYR A 50 -15.46 12.34 6.50
C TYR A 50 -16.18 11.63 5.36
N ASN A 51 -17.00 12.35 4.58
CA ASN A 51 -17.67 11.78 3.42
C ASN A 51 -16.66 11.24 2.39
N VAL A 52 -15.60 11.99 2.09
CA VAL A 52 -14.54 11.55 1.18
C VAL A 52 -13.84 10.31 1.71
N TYR A 53 -13.51 10.26 3.00
CA TYR A 53 -12.88 9.08 3.59
C TYR A 53 -13.79 7.85 3.55
N GLU A 54 -15.00 7.95 4.12
CA GLU A 54 -15.90 6.82 4.31
C GLU A 54 -16.48 6.32 2.98
N ASN A 55 -17.10 7.22 2.21
CA ASN A 55 -17.89 6.84 1.03
C ASN A 55 -17.04 6.69 -0.23
N ASN A 56 -15.88 7.34 -0.32
CA ASN A 56 -15.01 7.21 -1.48
C ASN A 56 -13.81 6.32 -1.19
N ILE A 57 -12.95 6.68 -0.23
CA ILE A 57 -11.67 5.96 -0.05
C ILE A 57 -11.89 4.56 0.52
N GLN A 58 -12.56 4.46 1.68
CA GLN A 58 -12.74 3.20 2.38
C GLN A 58 -13.60 2.23 1.57
N GLN A 59 -14.68 2.71 0.96
CA GLN A 59 -15.54 1.90 0.11
C GLN A 59 -14.80 1.35 -1.12
N GLN A 60 -14.07 2.19 -1.86
CA GLN A 60 -13.33 1.75 -3.05
C GLN A 60 -12.18 0.81 -2.69
N TYR A 61 -11.49 1.07 -1.57
CA TYR A 61 -10.46 0.19 -1.06
C TYR A 61 -11.02 -1.20 -0.74
N THR A 62 -12.12 -1.26 0.01
CA THR A 62 -12.76 -2.52 0.41
C THR A 62 -13.24 -3.30 -0.81
N CYS A 63 -13.90 -2.63 -1.77
CA CYS A 63 -14.32 -3.29 -3.00
C CYS A 63 -13.13 -3.88 -3.78
N ARG A 64 -12.04 -3.12 -3.92
CA ARG A 64 -10.84 -3.60 -4.63
C ARG A 64 -10.22 -4.79 -3.92
N LYS A 65 -10.06 -4.70 -2.60
CA LYS A 65 -9.60 -5.79 -1.74
C LYS A 65 -10.40 -7.06 -2.00
N ASP A 66 -11.73 -6.99 -1.96
CA ASP A 66 -12.60 -8.15 -2.16
C ASP A 66 -12.45 -8.75 -3.57
N ASN A 67 -12.27 -7.90 -4.59
CA ASN A 67 -12.06 -8.34 -5.97
C ASN A 67 -10.72 -9.07 -6.17
N VAL A 68 -9.69 -8.71 -5.42
CA VAL A 68 -8.34 -9.27 -5.60
C VAL A 68 -7.96 -10.32 -4.56
N ALA A 69 -8.73 -10.49 -3.48
CA ALA A 69 -8.44 -11.40 -2.36
C ALA A 69 -8.15 -12.86 -2.79
N ASN A 70 -8.66 -13.29 -3.95
CA ASN A 70 -8.48 -14.65 -4.48
C ASN A 70 -7.61 -14.70 -5.76
N ALA A 71 -6.80 -13.67 -6.04
CA ALA A 71 -5.96 -13.59 -7.24
C ALA A 71 -4.81 -14.64 -7.26
N GLY A 72 -4.65 -15.42 -6.19
CA GLY A 72 -3.67 -16.48 -6.04
C GLY A 72 -2.46 -16.06 -5.21
N ALA A 73 -1.85 -17.01 -4.52
CA ALA A 73 -0.70 -16.75 -3.66
C ALA A 73 0.54 -16.42 -4.50
N LYS A 74 1.00 -15.17 -4.39
CA LYS A 74 2.27 -14.67 -4.91
C LYS A 74 3.10 -14.14 -3.76
N THR A 75 4.41 -14.31 -3.82
CA THR A 75 5.35 -13.68 -2.89
C THR A 75 5.86 -12.38 -3.48
N ILE A 76 5.56 -11.26 -2.82
CA ILE A 76 5.90 -9.91 -3.28
C ILE A 76 7.01 -9.34 -2.42
N ALA A 77 8.07 -8.81 -3.03
CA ALA A 77 9.07 -7.99 -2.36
C ALA A 77 8.86 -6.51 -2.64
N ILE A 78 9.00 -5.67 -1.60
CA ILE A 78 9.11 -4.22 -1.71
C ILE A 78 10.55 -3.81 -1.43
N THR A 79 11.14 -3.12 -2.39
CA THR A 79 12.53 -2.65 -2.36
C THR A 79 12.59 -1.14 -2.47
N HIS A 80 13.65 -0.58 -1.90
CA HIS A 80 13.90 0.86 -1.93
C HIS A 80 15.41 1.13 -1.96
N TYR A 81 15.80 2.21 -2.61
CA TYR A 81 17.15 2.71 -2.71
C TYR A 81 17.27 4.10 -2.08
N ASP A 82 18.05 4.17 -1.01
CA ASP A 82 18.43 5.41 -0.34
C ASP A 82 19.88 5.31 0.13
N LYS A 83 20.56 6.45 0.26
CA LYS A 83 21.94 6.57 0.76
C LYS A 83 22.91 5.58 0.09
N ASN A 84 22.73 5.35 -1.20
CA ASN A 84 23.50 4.43 -2.03
C ASN A 84 23.36 2.93 -1.70
N GLU A 85 22.33 2.53 -0.97
CA GLU A 85 22.09 1.15 -0.56
C GLU A 85 20.67 0.69 -0.91
N TRP A 86 20.54 -0.59 -1.31
CA TRP A 86 19.25 -1.25 -1.51
C TRP A 86 18.79 -1.94 -0.24
N SER A 87 17.53 -1.73 0.13
CA SER A 87 16.93 -2.38 1.30
C SER A 87 15.50 -2.87 1.03
N LEU A 88 15.04 -3.80 1.88
CA LEU A 88 13.66 -4.29 1.91
C LEU A 88 12.85 -3.48 2.92
N LEU A 89 11.68 -2.97 2.49
CA LEU A 89 10.82 -2.13 3.34
C LEU A 89 9.82 -2.93 4.20
N GLN A 90 9.55 -4.18 3.83
CA GLN A 90 8.37 -4.92 4.31
C GLN A 90 8.40 -5.25 5.80
N ASN A 91 9.60 -5.42 6.38
CA ASN A 91 9.74 -5.89 7.76
C ASN A 91 9.29 -4.84 8.80
N ASN A 92 9.23 -3.56 8.45
CA ASN A 92 8.87 -2.47 9.36
C ASN A 92 7.79 -1.53 8.79
N ASN A 93 7.13 -1.90 7.68
CA ASN A 93 6.18 -1.04 7.00
C ASN A 93 4.81 -1.74 6.91
N SER A 94 3.89 -1.33 7.77
CA SER A 94 2.54 -1.93 7.82
C SER A 94 1.69 -1.52 6.61
N TYR A 95 2.00 -0.40 5.97
CA TYR A 95 1.31 0.07 4.78
C TYR A 95 1.42 -0.95 3.65
N TYR A 96 2.63 -1.28 3.22
CA TYR A 96 2.83 -2.19 2.10
C TYR A 96 2.49 -3.64 2.44
N SER A 97 2.81 -4.10 3.65
CA SER A 97 2.45 -5.47 4.08
C SER A 97 0.93 -5.66 4.12
N THR A 98 0.17 -4.66 4.55
CA THR A 98 -1.30 -4.71 4.50
C THR A 98 -1.82 -4.71 3.07
N LEU A 99 -1.27 -3.88 2.16
CA LEU A 99 -1.66 -3.91 0.74
C LEU A 99 -1.45 -5.28 0.10
N ILE A 100 -0.31 -5.91 0.36
CA ILE A 100 0.03 -7.24 -0.14
C ILE A 100 -0.94 -8.28 0.42
N SER A 101 -1.15 -8.28 1.74
CA SER A 101 -2.08 -9.21 2.40
C SER A 101 -3.53 -9.03 1.94
N ASP A 102 -3.97 -7.80 1.74
CA ASP A 102 -5.33 -7.48 1.27
C ASP A 102 -5.54 -7.92 -0.19
N ALA A 103 -4.46 -8.01 -0.97
CA ALA A 103 -4.49 -8.61 -2.30
C ALA A 103 -4.44 -10.15 -2.29
N GLY A 104 -4.51 -10.80 -1.12
CA GLY A 104 -4.39 -12.26 -0.98
C GLY A 104 -2.99 -12.79 -1.25
N MET A 105 -1.97 -11.92 -1.22
CA MET A 105 -0.58 -12.24 -1.51
C MET A 105 0.24 -12.30 -0.21
N THR A 106 1.48 -12.79 -0.31
CA THR A 106 2.41 -12.92 0.82
C THR A 106 3.55 -11.92 0.69
N ALA A 107 3.79 -11.14 1.74
CA ALA A 107 4.97 -10.28 1.81
C ALA A 107 6.22 -11.13 2.02
N PHE A 108 7.27 -10.87 1.26
CA PHE A 108 8.56 -11.52 1.38
C PHE A 108 9.25 -11.15 2.71
N ASN A 109 9.68 -12.17 3.47
CA ASN A 109 10.32 -11.99 4.77
C ASN A 109 11.83 -12.31 4.78
N GLY A 110 12.45 -12.49 3.62
CA GLY A 110 13.86 -12.81 3.50
C GLY A 110 14.76 -11.57 3.50
N THR A 111 15.97 -11.75 2.96
CA THR A 111 16.98 -10.69 2.82
C THR A 111 17.22 -10.36 1.35
N MET A 112 18.00 -9.30 1.07
CA MET A 112 18.41 -8.98 -0.30
C MET A 112 19.12 -10.14 -1.01
N SER A 113 19.84 -11.03 -0.31
CA SER A 113 20.47 -12.21 -0.94
C SER A 113 19.44 -13.26 -1.37
N ASN A 114 18.32 -13.35 -0.65
CA ASN A 114 17.22 -14.29 -0.92
C ASN A 114 16.14 -13.74 -1.86
N LEU A 115 16.33 -12.53 -2.41
CA LEU A 115 15.31 -11.88 -3.25
C LEU A 115 14.83 -12.75 -4.43
N HIS A 116 15.67 -13.67 -4.91
CA HIS A 116 15.39 -14.65 -5.96
C HIS A 116 14.17 -15.55 -5.71
N GLU A 117 13.80 -15.74 -4.45
CA GLU A 117 12.67 -16.58 -4.02
C GLU A 117 11.32 -15.89 -4.24
N THR A 118 11.31 -14.61 -4.63
CA THR A 118 10.09 -13.83 -4.85
C THR A 118 9.50 -14.00 -6.25
N ASP A 119 8.18 -13.88 -6.35
CA ASP A 119 7.47 -13.89 -7.64
C ASP A 119 7.55 -12.53 -8.33
N TYR A 120 7.49 -11.45 -7.54
CA TYR A 120 7.47 -10.07 -7.99
C TYR A 120 8.29 -9.18 -7.07
N VAL A 121 8.95 -8.17 -7.67
CA VAL A 121 9.60 -7.10 -6.93
C VAL A 121 8.97 -5.77 -7.31
N ILE A 122 8.62 -4.98 -6.30
CA ILE A 122 8.12 -3.61 -6.43
C ILE A 122 9.19 -2.67 -5.89
N ASP A 123 9.64 -1.76 -6.73
CA ASP A 123 10.55 -0.68 -6.37
C ASP A 123 9.75 0.59 -6.05
N VAL A 124 9.98 1.15 -4.86
CA VAL A 124 9.36 2.40 -4.38
C VAL A 124 10.39 3.51 -4.13
N SER A 125 11.60 3.35 -4.69
CA SER A 125 12.67 4.35 -4.57
C SER A 125 12.23 5.72 -5.09
N PRO A 126 12.49 6.81 -4.35
CA PRO A 126 12.21 8.16 -4.82
C PRO A 126 12.79 8.42 -6.21
N SER A 127 12.03 9.09 -7.07
CA SER A 127 12.49 9.44 -8.42
C SER A 127 13.77 10.29 -8.39
N GLN A 128 13.94 11.11 -7.36
CA GLN A 128 15.07 12.02 -7.15
C GLN A 128 16.38 11.31 -6.77
N THR A 129 16.31 10.19 -6.04
CA THR A 129 17.50 9.40 -5.66
C THR A 129 17.92 8.43 -6.76
N PHE A 130 17.14 8.35 -7.84
CA PHE A 130 17.27 7.34 -8.89
C PHE A 130 17.93 7.89 -10.17
N VAL A 131 19.17 8.37 -10.03
CA VAL A 131 19.97 8.93 -11.15
C VAL A 131 20.26 7.89 -12.25
N TYR A 132 20.27 6.60 -11.90
CA TYR A 132 20.79 5.54 -12.79
C TYR A 132 19.72 4.65 -13.44
N GLY A 133 18.43 4.91 -13.19
CA GLY A 133 17.34 4.28 -13.94
C GLY A 133 17.18 2.77 -13.72
N TYR A 134 16.09 2.24 -14.30
CA TYR A 134 15.68 0.82 -14.18
C TYR A 134 16.75 -0.14 -14.72
N SER A 135 17.58 0.35 -15.64
CA SER A 135 18.76 -0.34 -16.18
C SER A 135 19.79 -0.71 -15.12
N THR A 136 20.05 0.16 -14.14
CA THR A 136 21.03 -0.13 -13.08
C THR A 136 20.47 -1.10 -12.05
N TRP A 137 19.17 -1.04 -11.79
CA TRP A 137 18.48 -2.07 -11.03
C TRP A 137 18.61 -3.44 -11.73
N LEU A 138 18.33 -3.51 -13.04
CA LEU A 138 18.50 -4.75 -13.82
C LEU A 138 19.95 -5.25 -13.85
N GLN A 139 20.96 -4.37 -13.87
CA GLN A 139 22.37 -4.74 -13.80
C GLN A 139 22.76 -5.33 -12.43
N LEU A 140 22.21 -4.78 -11.35
CA LEU A 140 22.43 -5.28 -9.99
C LEU A 140 21.73 -6.61 -9.76
N VAL A 141 20.57 -6.83 -10.36
CA VAL A 141 19.96 -8.17 -10.32
C VAL A 141 20.66 -9.14 -11.30
N ALA A 142 21.29 -8.63 -12.37
CA ALA A 142 22.05 -9.47 -13.30
C ALA A 142 23.32 -10.10 -12.70
N THR A 143 23.78 -9.66 -11.52
CA THR A 143 24.85 -10.36 -10.77
C THR A 143 24.33 -11.58 -10.02
N TYR A 144 23.02 -11.76 -9.93
CA TYR A 144 22.43 -12.98 -9.40
C TYR A 144 22.28 -14.05 -10.48
N ASP A 145 22.28 -15.32 -10.09
CA ASP A 145 22.15 -16.45 -11.02
C ASP A 145 20.78 -16.47 -11.72
N GLN A 146 20.76 -16.05 -12.98
CA GLN A 146 19.56 -15.91 -13.80
C GLN A 146 18.80 -17.22 -14.04
N ASN A 147 19.39 -18.38 -13.72
CA ASN A 147 18.74 -19.68 -13.87
C ASN A 147 17.85 -20.05 -12.68
N THR A 148 18.02 -19.40 -11.53
CA THR A 148 17.30 -19.72 -10.27
C THR A 148 16.34 -18.63 -9.81
N GLN A 149 16.33 -17.46 -10.46
CA GLN A 149 15.52 -16.32 -10.07
C GLN A 149 14.21 -16.21 -10.87
N VAL A 150 13.07 -16.43 -10.21
CA VAL A 150 11.75 -16.43 -10.86
C VAL A 150 11.34 -15.05 -11.34
N PHE A 151 11.64 -13.99 -10.57
CA PHE A 151 11.21 -12.64 -10.92
C PHE A 151 12.02 -12.02 -12.08
N THR A 152 13.32 -12.31 -12.22
CA THR A 152 14.13 -11.80 -13.33
C THR A 152 13.89 -12.55 -14.63
N SER A 153 13.83 -13.88 -14.57
CA SER A 153 13.49 -14.71 -15.74
C SER A 153 12.14 -14.33 -16.34
N LYS A 154 11.18 -13.92 -15.51
CA LYS A 154 9.84 -13.48 -15.93
C LYS A 154 9.68 -11.97 -16.11
N LYS A 155 10.72 -11.16 -15.83
CA LYS A 155 10.68 -9.68 -15.86
C LYS A 155 9.56 -9.09 -15.00
N ASN A 156 9.31 -9.72 -13.85
CA ASN A 156 8.25 -9.41 -12.91
C ASN A 156 8.65 -8.30 -11.93
N VAL A 157 9.03 -7.15 -12.48
CA VAL A 157 9.59 -6.05 -11.71
C VAL A 157 8.82 -4.80 -12.07
N PHE A 158 8.24 -4.19 -11.05
CA PHE A 158 7.39 -3.03 -11.20
C PHE A 158 7.95 -1.88 -10.39
N ARG A 159 7.79 -0.68 -10.90
CA ARG A 159 8.05 0.54 -10.13
C ARG A 159 6.74 1.24 -9.88
N ILE A 160 6.50 1.61 -8.64
CA ILE A 160 5.42 2.55 -8.33
C ILE A 160 6.03 3.93 -8.44
N ASP A 161 5.45 4.75 -9.32
CA ASP A 161 5.78 6.16 -9.34
C ASP A 161 5.30 6.77 -8.03
N GLY A 162 6.25 7.16 -7.16
CA GLY A 162 5.98 8.03 -6.03
C GLY A 162 5.64 9.40 -6.59
N LEU A 163 4.37 9.58 -6.97
CA LEU A 163 3.88 10.75 -7.69
C LEU A 163 4.09 12.04 -6.89
N ILE A 164 5.27 12.62 -7.05
CA ILE A 164 5.48 14.07 -7.10
C ILE A 164 6.72 14.30 -7.98
N ASN A 165 6.49 14.53 -9.28
CA ASN A 165 7.23 15.62 -9.91
C ASN A 165 6.78 16.93 -9.22
N ALA A 166 7.60 17.99 -9.27
CA ALA A 166 7.35 19.25 -8.56
C ALA A 166 5.95 19.88 -8.83
N ASP A 167 5.24 19.38 -9.84
CA ASP A 167 3.96 19.88 -10.33
C ASP A 167 2.74 19.05 -9.84
N GLY A 168 2.95 17.98 -9.06
CA GLY A 168 1.88 17.21 -8.41
C GLY A 168 0.94 16.46 -9.38
N ALA A 169 1.37 16.16 -10.60
CA ALA A 169 0.52 15.53 -11.60
C ALA A 169 0.55 14.00 -11.49
N LEU A 170 -0.62 13.38 -11.27
CA LEU A 170 -0.78 11.92 -11.27
C LEU A 170 -0.56 11.35 -12.68
N GLY A 171 0.50 10.58 -12.88
CA GLY A 171 0.68 9.72 -14.05
C GLY A 171 -0.47 8.72 -14.14
N LYS A 172 -1.35 8.87 -15.14
CA LYS A 172 -2.53 8.02 -15.31
C LYS A 172 -2.13 6.57 -15.62
N SER A 173 -2.05 5.70 -14.62
CA SER A 173 -2.19 4.25 -14.84
C SER A 173 -3.67 3.88 -14.80
N GLY A 174 -4.35 4.08 -15.93
CA GLY A 174 -5.76 3.72 -16.10
C GLY A 174 -5.96 2.21 -16.28
N HIS A 175 -6.05 1.47 -15.18
CA HIS A 175 -6.80 0.21 -15.16
C HIS A 175 -7.90 0.32 -14.10
N GLY A 176 -9.09 0.73 -14.55
CA GLY A 176 -10.30 0.71 -13.75
C GLY A 176 -10.83 -0.72 -13.67
N LEU A 177 -10.60 -1.37 -12.53
CA LEU A 177 -11.51 -2.43 -12.10
C LEU A 177 -12.80 -1.73 -11.66
N ASN A 178 -13.82 -1.77 -12.51
CA ASN A 178 -15.10 -1.14 -12.22
C ASN A 178 -15.84 -1.93 -11.14
N CYS A 179 -15.95 -1.35 -9.95
CA CYS A 179 -16.91 -1.76 -8.95
C CYS A 179 -18.31 -1.33 -9.41
N ILE A 180 -19.13 -2.26 -9.90
CA ILE A 180 -20.54 -2.00 -10.17
C ILE A 180 -21.30 -2.21 -8.87
N TYR A 181 -21.87 -1.14 -8.34
CA TYR A 181 -22.84 -1.16 -7.25
C TYR A 181 -23.99 -2.11 -7.62
N LYS A 182 -24.17 -3.20 -6.88
CA LYS A 182 -25.39 -4.02 -6.93
C LYS A 182 -26.39 -3.51 -5.90
#